data_AF-A0A403QLU3-F1
#
_entry.id   AF-A0A403QLU3-F1
#
_cell.length_a   1.000
_cell.length_b   1.000
_cell.length_c   1.000
_cell.angle_alpha   90.00
_cell.angle_beta   90.00
_cell.angle_gamma   90.00
#
_symmetry.space_group_name_H-M   'P 1'
#
loop_
_entity.id
_entity.type
_entity.pdbx_description
1 polymer ?
#
loop_
_entity_poly.entity_id
_entity_poly.type
_entity_poly.pdbx_seq_one_letter_code
_entity_poly.pdbx_strand_id
1 'polypeptide(L)'
;MRLKMNTAEDFNRLYADVGRNIEQTLADIAGLHVENEDGKKQLNAMTAQLQILQDTFNQKLAYLQQHAEWDKFTLAFFGETNAGKSTIIESLRILFDETTRRQLLQNNQNDLHKAEQELRENLTQLRKDVGRVYGDVVDKISSISFSAMRLQQIIANESALRLKMEEEASKARLLIEQNESQSRLKILQRQTHVKARLTLLAIAIVSLFVGAGGAVVLLNQLAGH
;
A
#
# COMPACT_ATOMS: atom_id res chain seq x y z
N MET A 1 -6.66 43.50 -55.39
CA MET A 1 -5.36 42.79 -55.25
C MET A 1 -4.35 43.79 -54.71
N ARG A 2 -4.18 43.88 -53.38
CA ARG A 2 -3.15 44.74 -52.77
C ARG A 2 -1.85 43.93 -52.76
N LEU A 3 -0.83 44.39 -53.48
CA LEU A 3 0.54 43.91 -53.32
C LEU A 3 0.91 44.10 -51.85
N LYS A 4 1.04 43.00 -51.10
CA LYS A 4 1.72 43.02 -49.81
C LYS A 4 3.18 43.35 -50.12
N MET A 5 3.57 44.62 -49.98
CA MET A 5 4.99 44.99 -49.91
C MET A 5 5.61 44.26 -48.72
N ASN A 6 6.64 43.47 -48.97
CA ASN A 6 7.43 42.85 -47.91
C ASN A 6 8.47 43.89 -47.47
N THR A 7 8.16 44.62 -46.39
CA THR A 7 8.97 45.73 -45.88
C THR A 7 10.44 45.36 -45.67
N ALA A 8 10.72 44.10 -45.31
CA ALA A 8 12.09 43.59 -45.15
C ALA A 8 12.85 43.44 -46.47
N GLU A 9 12.17 43.03 -47.55
CA GLU A 9 12.77 42.96 -48.89
C GLU A 9 13.09 44.36 -49.43
N ASP A 10 12.21 45.34 -49.21
CA ASP A 10 12.43 46.72 -49.64
C ASP A 10 13.59 47.38 -48.86
N PHE A 11 13.71 47.10 -47.56
CA PHE A 11 14.80 47.61 -46.73
C PHE A 11 16.16 46.99 -47.12
N ASN A 12 16.18 45.68 -47.37
CA ASN A 12 17.38 45.00 -47.86
C ASN A 12 17.80 45.50 -49.25
N ARG A 13 16.84 45.78 -50.14
CA ARG A 13 17.11 46.39 -51.46
C ARG A 13 17.74 47.77 -51.31
N LEU A 14 17.20 48.62 -50.45
CA LEU A 14 17.73 49.97 -50.23
C LEU A 14 19.19 49.93 -49.76
N TYR A 15 19.53 49.06 -48.80
CA TYR A 15 20.91 48.94 -48.33
C TYR A 15 21.85 48.34 -49.37
N ALA A 16 21.39 47.36 -50.15
CA ALA A 16 22.16 46.80 -51.26
C ALA A 16 22.43 47.86 -52.35
N ASP A 17 21.47 48.75 -52.62
CA ASP A 17 21.64 49.88 -53.55
C ASP A 17 22.69 50.87 -53.04
N VAL A 18 22.67 51.21 -51.75
CA VAL A 18 23.69 52.07 -51.14
C VAL A 18 25.08 51.42 -51.23
N GLY A 19 25.20 50.12 -50.95
CA GLY A 19 26.46 49.39 -51.10
C GLY A 19 26.99 49.42 -52.53
N ARG A 20 26.14 49.15 -53.52
CA ARG A 20 26.49 49.24 -54.95
C ARG A 20 26.92 50.64 -55.39
N ASN A 21 26.27 51.68 -54.87
CA ASN A 21 26.64 53.06 -55.18
C ASN A 21 28.02 53.43 -54.61
N ILE A 22 28.37 52.93 -53.42
CA ILE A 22 29.71 53.10 -52.84
C ILE A 22 30.76 52.36 -53.67
N GLU A 23 30.47 51.13 -54.09
CA GLU A 23 31.34 50.35 -55.01
C GLU A 23 31.58 51.08 -56.33
N GLN A 24 30.52 51.60 -56.95
CA GLN A 24 30.62 52.35 -58.20
C GLN A 24 31.46 53.62 -58.02
N THR A 25 31.22 54.38 -56.93
CA THR A 25 31.99 55.60 -56.65
C THR A 25 33.48 55.30 -56.43
N LEU A 26 33.79 54.17 -55.79
CA LEU A 26 35.17 53.72 -55.57
C LEU A 26 35.85 53.33 -56.89
N ALA A 27 35.12 52.66 -57.78
CA ALA A 27 35.59 52.33 -59.13
C ALA A 27 35.81 53.58 -59.98
N ASP A 28 34.91 54.56 -59.91
CA ASP A 28 35.01 55.83 -60.64
C ASP A 28 36.24 56.64 -60.18
N ILE A 29 36.50 56.68 -58.86
CA ILE A 29 37.69 57.36 -58.30
C ILE A 29 38.98 56.63 -58.65
N ALA A 30 38.98 55.30 -58.68
CA ALA A 30 40.13 54.51 -59.11
C ALA A 30 40.48 54.74 -60.60
N GLY A 31 39.50 55.14 -61.41
CA GLY A 31 39.69 55.49 -62.82
C GLY A 31 40.20 56.92 -63.08
N LEU A 32 40.26 57.78 -62.07
CA LEU A 32 40.73 59.16 -62.23
C LEU A 32 42.27 59.20 -62.33
N HIS A 33 42.78 59.76 -63.44
CA HIS A 33 44.21 59.96 -63.65
C HIS A 33 44.63 61.36 -63.22
N VAL A 34 45.56 61.46 -62.26
CA VAL A 34 46.10 62.73 -61.77
C VAL A 34 47.61 62.76 -61.93
N GLU A 35 48.09 63.74 -62.71
CA GLU A 35 49.50 63.83 -63.10
C GLU A 35 50.39 64.44 -61.99
N ASN A 36 49.84 65.32 -61.15
CA ASN A 36 50.56 66.00 -60.07
C ASN A 36 50.63 65.13 -58.79
N GLU A 37 51.81 65.08 -58.16
CA GLU A 37 52.09 64.34 -56.91
C GLU A 37 51.16 64.68 -55.73
N ASP A 38 50.79 65.95 -55.53
CA ASP A 38 49.87 66.34 -54.45
C ASP A 38 48.45 65.81 -54.71
N GLY A 39 48.03 65.82 -55.98
CA GLY A 39 46.76 65.26 -56.40
C GLY A 39 46.69 63.73 -56.26
N LYS A 40 47.79 63.02 -56.55
CA LYS A 40 47.90 61.57 -56.29
C LYS A 40 47.79 61.25 -54.80
N LYS A 41 48.44 62.04 -53.93
CA LYS A 41 48.32 61.87 -52.47
C LYS A 41 46.90 62.07 -51.98
N GLN A 42 46.22 63.12 -52.46
CA GLN A 42 44.82 63.41 -52.12
C GLN A 42 43.89 62.28 -52.58
N LEU A 43 44.07 61.79 -53.81
CA LEU A 43 43.27 60.72 -54.39
C LEU A 43 43.46 59.40 -53.62
N ASN A 44 44.70 59.02 -53.31
CA ASN A 44 44.99 57.85 -52.49
C ASN A 44 44.37 57.94 -51.09
N ALA A 45 44.38 59.13 -50.47
CA ALA A 45 43.75 59.34 -49.18
C ALA A 45 42.21 59.20 -49.24
N MET A 46 41.57 59.74 -50.29
CA MET A 46 40.13 59.59 -50.51
C MET A 46 39.73 58.13 -50.77
N THR A 47 40.49 57.41 -51.62
CA THR A 47 40.26 55.99 -51.90
C THR A 47 40.38 55.15 -50.62
N ALA A 48 41.39 55.40 -49.80
CA ALA A 48 41.56 54.69 -48.53
C ALA A 48 40.39 54.95 -47.55
N GLN A 49 39.93 56.19 -47.46
CA GLN A 49 38.78 56.54 -46.60
C GLN A 49 37.48 55.89 -47.07
N LEU A 50 37.24 55.87 -48.39
CA LEU A 50 36.05 55.24 -48.96
C LEU A 50 36.09 53.71 -48.83
N GLN A 51 37.27 53.09 -48.94
CA GLN A 51 37.43 51.65 -48.71
C GLN A 51 37.06 51.28 -47.25
N ILE A 52 37.57 52.04 -46.27
CA ILE A 52 37.23 51.84 -44.86
C ILE A 52 35.73 52.02 -44.61
N LEU A 53 35.12 53.03 -45.26
CA LEU A 53 33.69 53.28 -45.16
C LEU A 53 32.88 52.11 -45.73
N GLN A 54 33.27 51.59 -46.89
CA GLN A 54 32.65 50.43 -47.55
C GLN A 54 32.72 49.20 -46.65
N ASP A 55 33.92 48.87 -46.14
CA ASP A 55 34.13 47.71 -45.28
C ASP A 55 33.28 47.81 -44.00
N THR A 56 33.28 48.99 -43.37
CA THR A 56 32.49 49.26 -42.17
C THR A 56 30.98 49.17 -42.43
N PHE A 57 30.53 49.71 -43.57
CA PHE A 57 29.12 49.67 -43.97
C PHE A 57 28.66 48.24 -44.23
N ASN A 58 29.44 47.47 -44.99
CA ASN A 58 29.14 46.07 -45.29
C ASN A 58 29.12 45.21 -44.02
N GLN A 59 30.04 45.44 -43.09
CA GLN A 59 30.07 44.72 -41.82
C GLN A 59 28.82 45.03 -40.97
N LYS A 60 28.41 46.30 -40.89
CA LYS A 60 27.19 46.70 -40.16
C LYS A 60 25.92 46.17 -40.83
N LEU A 61 25.88 46.14 -42.16
CA LEU A 61 24.76 45.59 -42.91
C LEU A 61 24.61 44.08 -42.66
N ALA A 62 25.72 43.34 -42.72
CA ALA A 62 25.73 41.91 -42.41
C ALA A 62 25.26 41.62 -40.97
N TYR A 63 25.71 42.44 -40.00
CA TYR A 63 25.26 42.35 -38.61
C TYR A 63 23.74 42.57 -38.49
N LEU A 64 23.21 43.61 -39.12
CA LEU A 64 21.78 43.91 -39.09
C LEU A 64 20.94 42.82 -39.77
N GLN A 65 21.41 42.27 -40.90
CA GLN A 65 20.74 41.16 -41.57
C GLN A 65 20.68 39.91 -40.70
N GLN A 66 21.73 39.64 -39.92
CA GLN A 66 21.80 38.45 -39.08
C GLN A 66 21.00 38.59 -37.77
N HIS A 67 20.90 39.80 -37.21
CA HIS A 67 20.42 39.99 -35.85
C HIS A 67 19.11 40.76 -35.70
N ALA A 68 18.61 41.44 -36.73
CA ALA A 68 17.34 42.13 -36.63
C ALA A 68 16.17 41.21 -37.00
N GLU A 69 15.19 41.10 -36.10
CA GLU A 69 13.94 40.39 -36.35
C GLU A 69 12.97 41.29 -37.13
N TRP A 70 13.10 41.31 -38.46
CA TRP A 70 12.25 42.16 -39.32
C TRP A 70 10.82 41.63 -39.54
N ASP A 71 10.55 40.37 -39.18
CA ASP A 71 9.30 39.67 -39.53
C ASP A 71 8.37 39.40 -38.33
N LYS A 72 8.80 39.72 -37.10
CA LYS A 72 7.98 39.49 -35.90
C LYS A 72 7.21 40.74 -35.50
N PHE A 73 5.89 40.68 -35.68
CA PHE A 73 4.98 41.65 -35.09
C PHE A 73 4.94 41.47 -33.56
N THR A 74 5.57 42.38 -32.83
CA THR A 74 5.63 42.35 -31.36
C THR A 74 4.55 43.25 -30.77
N LEU A 75 3.70 42.67 -29.91
CA LEU A 75 2.69 43.40 -29.16
C LEU A 75 2.95 43.26 -27.66
N ALA A 76 3.10 44.39 -26.97
CA ALA A 76 3.31 44.43 -25.52
C ALA A 76 2.07 45.00 -24.81
N PHE A 77 1.64 44.33 -23.74
CA PHE A 77 0.49 44.74 -22.92
C PHE A 77 0.96 45.25 -21.56
N PHE A 78 0.62 46.49 -21.23
CA PHE A 78 0.94 47.14 -19.95
C PHE A 78 -0.34 47.49 -19.18
N GLY A 79 -0.25 47.51 -17.84
CA GLY A 79 -1.37 47.85 -16.95
C GLY A 79 -1.27 47.18 -15.59
N GLU A 80 -2.14 47.55 -14.66
CA GLU A 80 -2.18 46.99 -13.29
C GLU A 80 -2.67 45.53 -13.25
N THR A 81 -2.43 44.84 -12.13
CA THR A 81 -3.00 43.51 -11.89
C THR A 81 -4.52 43.57 -12.04
N ASN A 82 -5.11 42.53 -12.63
CA ASN A 82 -6.56 42.44 -12.87
C ASN A 82 -7.17 43.41 -13.91
N ALA A 83 -6.35 44.20 -14.62
CA ALA A 83 -6.83 45.05 -15.74
C ALA A 83 -7.25 44.26 -17.01
N GLY A 84 -7.35 42.93 -16.94
CA GLY A 84 -7.75 42.09 -18.07
C GLY A 84 -6.67 41.79 -19.11
N LYS A 85 -5.40 42.13 -18.86
CA LYS A 85 -4.28 41.89 -19.81
C LYS A 85 -4.20 40.42 -20.26
N SER A 86 -4.29 39.47 -19.32
CA SER A 86 -4.26 38.03 -19.62
C SER A 86 -5.46 37.60 -20.48
N THR A 87 -6.64 38.19 -20.25
CA THR A 87 -7.86 37.90 -21.02
C THR A 87 -7.72 38.34 -22.46
N ILE A 88 -7.13 39.51 -22.72
CA ILE A 88 -6.90 40.00 -24.09
C ILE A 88 -5.89 39.11 -24.80
N ILE A 89 -4.78 38.77 -24.14
CA ILE A 89 -3.77 37.86 -24.69
C ILE A 89 -4.43 36.53 -25.07
N GLU A 90 -5.25 35.98 -24.19
CA GLU A 90 -5.93 34.71 -24.45
C GLU A 90 -6.96 34.83 -25.58
N SER A 91 -7.71 35.93 -25.64
CA SER A 91 -8.66 36.19 -26.73
C SER A 91 -7.97 36.23 -28.09
N LEU A 92 -6.79 36.88 -28.18
CA LEU A 92 -6.00 36.91 -29.40
C LEU A 92 -5.51 35.51 -29.79
N ARG A 93 -5.05 34.71 -28.82
CA ARG A 93 -4.62 33.33 -29.07
C ARG A 93 -5.74 32.46 -29.63
N ILE A 94 -6.97 32.65 -29.14
CA ILE A 94 -8.16 31.98 -29.67
C ILE A 94 -8.50 32.49 -31.07
N LEU A 95 -8.54 33.81 -31.27
CA LEU A 95 -8.88 34.42 -32.56
C LEU A 95 -7.91 34.02 -33.68
N PHE A 96 -6.62 33.88 -33.36
CA PHE A 96 -5.59 33.44 -34.29
C PHE A 96 -5.34 31.93 -34.28
N ASP A 97 -6.15 31.19 -33.53
CA ASP A 97 -6.15 29.73 -33.48
C ASP A 97 -4.76 29.12 -33.22
N GLU A 98 -4.05 29.65 -32.22
CA GLU A 98 -2.65 29.34 -31.90
C GLU A 98 -2.44 27.82 -31.72
N THR A 99 -1.93 27.16 -32.77
CA THR A 99 -1.81 25.70 -32.84
C THR A 99 -0.93 25.14 -31.72
N THR A 100 0.18 25.78 -31.41
CA THR A 100 1.11 25.37 -30.35
C THR A 100 0.42 25.32 -28.99
N ARG A 101 -0.45 26.30 -28.71
CA ARG A 101 -1.21 26.34 -27.47
C ARG A 101 -2.30 25.26 -27.41
N ARG A 102 -2.99 25.00 -28.53
CA ARG A 102 -3.95 23.88 -28.60
C ARG A 102 -3.29 22.53 -28.37
N GLN A 103 -2.14 22.29 -28.99
CA GLN A 103 -1.36 21.07 -28.79
C GLN A 103 -0.92 20.91 -27.34
N LEU A 104 -0.43 21.99 -26.72
CA LEU A 104 -0.08 21.99 -25.29
C LEU A 104 -1.28 21.62 -24.41
N LEU A 105 -2.46 22.21 -24.67
CA LEU A 105 -3.68 21.90 -23.92
C LEU A 105 -4.11 20.43 -24.11
N GLN A 106 -4.04 19.90 -25.33
CA GLN A 106 -4.33 18.50 -25.61
C GLN A 106 -3.35 17.55 -24.91
N ASN A 107 -2.05 17.85 -24.94
CA ASN A 107 -1.04 17.05 -24.25
C ASN A 107 -1.29 17.01 -22.74
N ASN A 108 -1.57 18.17 -22.13
CA ASN A 108 -1.90 18.25 -20.72
C ASN A 108 -3.16 17.45 -20.37
N GLN A 109 -4.19 17.46 -21.23
CA GLN A 109 -5.40 16.65 -21.04
C GLN A 109 -5.09 15.14 -21.14
N ASN A 110 -4.26 14.74 -22.10
CA ASN A 110 -3.86 13.34 -22.25
C ASN A 110 -3.06 12.85 -21.04
N ASP A 111 -2.14 13.67 -20.52
CA ASP A 111 -1.33 13.34 -19.35
C ASP A 111 -2.19 13.24 -18.09
N LEU A 112 -3.17 14.14 -17.93
CA LEU A 112 -4.16 14.06 -16.85
C LEU A 112 -4.96 12.75 -16.93
N HIS A 113 -5.46 12.40 -18.12
CA HIS A 113 -6.21 11.15 -18.30
C HIS A 113 -5.38 9.90 -18.00
N LYS A 114 -4.10 9.86 -18.39
CA LYS A 114 -3.22 8.75 -18.04
C LYS A 114 -3.05 8.61 -16.53
N ALA A 115 -2.78 9.72 -15.85
CA ALA A 115 -2.63 9.73 -14.39
C ALA A 115 -3.92 9.26 -13.69
N GLU A 116 -5.09 9.69 -14.17
CA GLU A 116 -6.38 9.22 -13.66
C GLU A 116 -6.58 7.72 -13.88
N GLN A 117 -6.17 7.18 -15.03
CA GLN A 117 -6.28 5.76 -15.33
C GLN A 117 -5.37 4.92 -14.43
N GLU A 118 -4.10 5.29 -14.29
CA GLU A 118 -3.15 4.61 -13.40
C GLU A 118 -3.64 4.59 -11.96
N LEU A 119 -4.20 5.72 -11.48
CA LEU A 119 -4.77 5.79 -10.15
C LEU A 119 -5.98 4.85 -10.00
N ARG A 120 -6.85 4.76 -11.00
CA ARG A 120 -8.01 3.83 -10.97
C ARG A 120 -7.58 2.37 -10.94
N GLU A 121 -6.57 2.02 -11.72
CA GLU A 121 -6.01 0.66 -11.74
C GLU A 121 -5.43 0.30 -10.37
N ASN A 122 -4.62 1.19 -9.80
CA ASN A 122 -4.05 1.02 -8.46
C ASN A 122 -5.13 0.89 -7.37
N LEU A 123 -6.17 1.72 -7.41
CA LEU A 123 -7.29 1.64 -6.45
C LEU A 123 -8.08 0.33 -6.58
N THR A 124 -8.21 -0.18 -7.81
CA THR A 124 -8.88 -1.46 -8.07
C THR A 124 -8.04 -2.61 -7.52
N GLN A 125 -6.73 -2.57 -7.75
CA GLN A 125 -5.80 -3.56 -7.24
C GLN A 125 -5.75 -3.55 -5.70
N LEU A 126 -5.62 -2.37 -5.09
CA LEU A 126 -5.64 -2.21 -3.64
C LEU A 126 -6.92 -2.77 -3.02
N ARG A 127 -8.09 -2.50 -3.62
CA ARG A 127 -9.37 -3.04 -3.17
C ARG A 127 -9.39 -4.57 -3.20
N LYS A 128 -8.84 -5.17 -4.26
CA LYS A 128 -8.74 -6.62 -4.40
C LYS A 128 -7.82 -7.21 -3.34
N ASP A 129 -6.68 -6.58 -3.09
CA ASP A 129 -5.71 -7.06 -2.09
C ASP A 129 -6.26 -6.94 -0.67
N VAL A 130 -6.96 -5.85 -0.33
CA VAL A 130 -7.68 -5.71 0.93
C VAL A 130 -8.76 -6.79 1.06
N GLY A 131 -9.53 -7.05 -0.01
CA GLY A 131 -10.53 -8.11 -0.03
C GLY A 131 -9.92 -9.49 0.23
N ARG A 132 -8.75 -9.79 -0.35
CA ARG A 132 -8.02 -11.03 -0.11
C ARG A 132 -7.59 -11.15 1.36
N VAL A 133 -6.96 -10.11 1.91
CA VAL A 133 -6.52 -10.11 3.32
C VAL A 133 -7.70 -10.31 4.26
N TYR A 134 -8.83 -9.64 4.01
CA TYR A 134 -10.02 -9.81 4.81
C TYR A 134 -10.56 -11.25 4.76
N GLY A 135 -10.63 -11.86 3.57
CA GLY A 135 -11.02 -13.26 3.41
C GLY A 135 -10.11 -14.20 4.20
N ASP A 136 -8.80 -14.01 4.10
CA ASP A 136 -7.79 -14.81 4.80
C ASP A 136 -7.96 -14.74 6.34
N VAL A 137 -8.31 -13.56 6.86
CA VAL A 137 -8.60 -13.35 8.28
C VAL A 137 -9.88 -14.08 8.70
N VAL A 138 -10.95 -13.99 7.91
CA VAL A 138 -12.22 -14.69 8.18
C VAL A 138 -12.02 -16.20 8.19
N ASP A 139 -11.26 -16.75 7.25
CA ASP A 139 -10.96 -18.18 7.17
C ASP A 139 -10.16 -18.65 8.39
N LYS A 140 -9.13 -17.89 8.80
CA LYS A 140 -8.35 -18.18 10.01
C LYS A 140 -9.21 -18.16 11.27
N ILE A 141 -10.06 -17.13 11.45
CA ILE A 141 -10.97 -17.04 12.59
C ILE A 141 -11.91 -18.25 12.62
N SER A 142 -12.45 -18.65 11.47
CA SER A 142 -13.34 -19.81 11.36
C SER A 142 -12.63 -21.11 11.76
N SER A 143 -11.39 -21.31 11.32
CA SER A 143 -10.59 -22.49 11.68
C SER A 143 -10.25 -22.56 13.17
N ILE A 144 -9.96 -21.41 13.80
CA ILE A 144 -9.69 -21.30 15.23
C ILE A 144 -10.96 -21.61 16.01
N SER A 145 -12.12 -21.05 15.59
CA SER A 145 -13.41 -21.32 16.21
C SER A 145 -13.75 -22.82 16.18
N PHE A 146 -13.58 -23.48 15.04
CA PHE A 146 -13.77 -24.92 14.92
C PHE A 146 -12.83 -25.72 15.85
N SER A 147 -11.57 -25.32 15.92
CA SER A 147 -10.58 -25.95 16.81
C SER A 147 -10.95 -25.80 18.29
N ALA A 148 -11.46 -24.62 18.68
CA ALA A 148 -11.94 -24.36 20.03
C ALA A 148 -13.17 -25.21 20.39
N MET A 149 -14.15 -25.33 19.47
CA MET A 149 -15.31 -26.22 19.66
C MET A 149 -14.87 -27.67 19.86
N ARG A 150 -13.90 -28.14 19.06
CA ARG A 150 -13.37 -29.50 19.18
C ARG A 150 -12.69 -29.72 20.54
N LEU A 151 -11.90 -28.75 21.02
CA LEU A 151 -11.30 -28.81 22.35
C LEU A 151 -12.34 -28.85 23.47
N GLN A 152 -13.39 -28.03 23.38
CA GLN A 152 -14.50 -28.08 24.35
C GLN A 152 -15.15 -29.46 24.40
N GLN A 153 -15.37 -30.10 23.26
CA GLN A 153 -15.93 -31.45 23.20
C GLN A 153 -15.00 -32.50 23.81
N ILE A 154 -13.69 -32.39 23.57
CA ILE A 154 -12.68 -33.28 24.18
C ILE A 154 -12.71 -33.13 25.71
N ILE A 155 -12.69 -31.90 26.22
CA ILE A 155 -12.74 -31.61 27.66
C ILE A 155 -14.03 -32.16 28.28
N ALA A 156 -15.18 -31.98 27.61
CA ALA A 156 -16.46 -32.51 28.09
C ALA A 156 -16.45 -34.05 28.15
N ASN A 157 -15.93 -34.72 27.12
CA ASN A 157 -15.82 -36.16 27.06
C ASN A 157 -14.87 -36.72 28.14
N GLU A 158 -13.71 -36.08 28.35
CA GLU A 158 -12.78 -36.46 29.41
C GLU A 158 -13.42 -36.30 30.79
N SER A 159 -14.10 -35.18 31.03
CA SER A 159 -14.82 -34.92 32.29
C SER A 159 -15.88 -36.00 32.56
N ALA A 160 -16.65 -36.37 31.52
CA ALA A 160 -17.64 -37.43 31.63
C ALA A 160 -17.02 -38.82 31.88
N LEU A 161 -15.88 -39.11 31.27
CA LEU A 161 -15.14 -40.36 31.49
C LEU A 161 -14.61 -40.45 32.93
N ARG A 162 -14.04 -39.36 33.45
CA ARG A 162 -13.55 -39.30 34.85
C ARG A 162 -14.67 -39.57 35.86
N LEU A 163 -15.85 -38.96 35.66
CA LEU A 163 -17.02 -39.20 36.51
C LEU A 163 -17.46 -40.68 36.49
N LYS A 164 -17.51 -41.30 35.31
CA LYS A 164 -17.84 -42.74 35.19
C LYS A 164 -16.84 -43.63 35.91
N MET A 165 -15.55 -43.36 35.75
CA MET A 165 -14.49 -44.12 36.44
C MET A 165 -14.58 -43.99 37.96
N GLU A 166 -14.89 -42.79 38.46
CA GLU A 166 -15.08 -42.55 39.90
C GLU A 166 -16.33 -43.26 40.45
N GLU A 167 -17.42 -43.29 39.67
CA GLU A 167 -18.63 -44.04 40.01
C GLU A 167 -18.37 -45.55 40.02
N GLU A 168 -17.64 -46.09 39.04
CA GLU A 168 -17.27 -47.50 39.00
C GLU A 168 -16.32 -47.88 40.15
N ALA A 169 -15.33 -47.03 40.44
CA ALA A 169 -14.40 -47.26 41.55
C ALA A 169 -15.10 -47.22 42.91
N SER A 170 -16.05 -46.30 43.11
CA SER A 170 -16.84 -46.23 44.35
C SER A 170 -17.78 -47.43 44.50
N LYS A 171 -18.44 -47.87 43.42
CA LYS A 171 -19.23 -49.12 43.42
C LYS A 171 -18.38 -50.35 43.77
N ALA A 172 -17.19 -50.47 43.17
CA ALA A 172 -16.28 -51.57 43.44
C ALA A 172 -15.84 -51.60 44.91
N ARG A 173 -15.52 -50.44 45.50
CA ARG A 173 -15.18 -50.33 46.93
C ARG A 173 -16.33 -50.79 47.82
N LEU A 174 -17.56 -50.36 47.53
CA LEU A 174 -18.74 -50.73 48.31
C LEU A 174 -19.02 -52.25 48.25
N LEU A 175 -18.83 -52.88 47.08
CA LEU A 175 -18.96 -54.33 46.94
C LEU A 175 -17.91 -55.08 47.77
N ILE A 176 -16.65 -54.62 47.77
CA ILE A 176 -15.59 -55.21 48.59
C ILE A 176 -15.95 -55.09 50.08
N GLU A 177 -16.35 -53.91 50.53
CA GLU A 177 -16.74 -53.66 51.92
C GLU A 177 -17.93 -54.54 52.35
N GLN A 178 -18.94 -54.67 51.50
CA GLN A 178 -20.07 -55.58 51.75
C GLN A 178 -19.62 -57.05 51.83
N ASN A 179 -18.76 -57.50 50.91
CA ASN A 179 -18.29 -58.88 50.89
C ASN A 179 -17.42 -59.20 52.12
N GLU A 180 -16.54 -58.28 52.53
CA GLU A 180 -15.77 -58.39 53.77
C GLU A 180 -16.70 -58.47 55.00
N SER A 181 -17.70 -57.59 55.06
CA SER A 181 -18.67 -57.55 56.16
C SER A 181 -19.45 -58.86 56.26
N GLN A 182 -19.94 -59.38 55.12
CA GLN A 182 -20.63 -60.67 55.07
C GLN A 182 -19.71 -61.83 55.47
N SER A 183 -18.45 -61.81 55.05
CA SER A 183 -17.46 -62.83 55.42
C SER A 183 -17.19 -62.81 56.93
N ARG A 184 -17.03 -61.63 57.54
CA ARG A 184 -16.89 -61.47 59.00
C ARG A 184 -18.09 -62.03 59.75
N LEU A 185 -19.31 -61.75 59.29
CA LEU A 185 -20.53 -62.30 59.88
C LEU A 185 -20.56 -63.83 59.84
N LYS A 186 -20.21 -64.45 58.71
CA LYS A 186 -20.13 -65.93 58.59
C LYS A 186 -19.12 -66.54 59.55
N ILE A 187 -17.97 -65.89 59.76
CA ILE A 187 -16.94 -66.34 60.72
C ILE A 187 -17.50 -66.27 62.15
N LEU A 188 -18.13 -65.15 62.53
CA LEU A 188 -18.75 -64.99 63.84
C LEU A 188 -19.87 -66.02 64.09
N GLN A 189 -20.71 -66.28 63.10
CA GLN A 189 -21.73 -67.33 63.17
C GLN A 189 -21.10 -68.72 63.37
N ARG A 190 -20.06 -69.07 62.62
CA ARG A 190 -19.34 -70.34 62.84
C ARG A 190 -18.76 -70.43 64.24
N GLN A 191 -18.11 -69.38 64.74
CA GLN A 191 -17.55 -69.37 66.10
C GLN A 191 -18.63 -69.51 67.17
N THR A 192 -19.77 -68.82 67.03
CA THR A 192 -20.90 -68.93 67.97
C THR A 192 -21.51 -70.33 67.93
N HIS A 193 -21.69 -70.93 66.75
CA HIS A 193 -22.15 -72.32 66.64
C HIS A 193 -21.17 -73.34 67.24
N VAL A 194 -19.87 -73.15 67.04
CA VAL A 194 -18.83 -74.01 67.66
C VAL A 194 -18.84 -73.86 69.18
N LYS A 195 -18.86 -72.63 69.69
CA LYS A 195 -18.98 -72.36 71.13
C LYS A 195 -20.24 -72.99 71.70
N ALA A 196 -21.41 -72.74 71.11
CA ALA A 196 -22.68 -73.29 71.54
C ALA A 196 -22.70 -74.83 71.54
N ARG A 197 -22.11 -75.47 70.52
CA ARG A 197 -21.95 -76.94 70.48
C ARG A 197 -21.04 -77.46 71.58
N LEU A 198 -19.90 -76.81 71.84
CA LEU A 198 -19.00 -77.15 72.94
C LEU A 198 -19.67 -76.98 74.30
N THR A 199 -20.42 -75.90 74.50
CA THR A 199 -21.18 -75.66 75.74
C THR A 199 -22.26 -76.72 75.94
N LEU A 200 -23.02 -77.06 74.89
CA LEU A 200 -24.00 -78.15 74.94
C LEU A 200 -23.38 -79.51 75.24
N LEU A 201 -22.23 -79.84 74.63
CA LEU A 201 -21.48 -81.06 74.92
C LEU A 201 -20.97 -81.09 76.36
N ALA A 202 -20.45 -79.96 76.87
CA ALA A 202 -20.02 -79.84 78.25
C ALA A 202 -21.19 -80.02 79.23
N ILE A 203 -22.35 -79.41 78.97
CA ILE A 203 -23.57 -79.60 79.77
C ILE A 203 -24.03 -81.07 79.72
N ALA A 204 -24.00 -81.71 78.54
CA ALA A 204 -24.37 -83.11 78.39
C ALA A 204 -23.43 -84.05 79.19
N ILE A 205 -22.12 -83.79 79.18
CA ILE A 205 -21.14 -84.55 79.97
C ILE A 205 -21.36 -84.34 81.46
N VAL A 206 -21.58 -83.09 81.92
CA VAL A 206 -21.90 -82.81 83.32
C VAL A 206 -23.20 -83.51 83.74
N SER A 207 -24.20 -83.58 82.86
CA SER A 207 -25.46 -84.30 83.14
C SER A 207 -25.32 -85.83 83.17
N LEU A 208 -24.28 -86.38 82.56
CA LEU A 208 -23.97 -87.82 82.60
C LEU A 208 -23.23 -88.23 83.89
N PHE A 209 -22.47 -87.32 84.49
CA PHE A 209 -21.81 -87.54 85.78
C PHE A 209 -22.68 -87.18 87.00
N VAL A 210 -23.62 -86.24 86.84
CA VAL A 210 -24.59 -85.86 87.89
C VAL A 210 -25.91 -86.57 87.61
N GLY A 211 -26.02 -87.83 88.05
CA GLY A 211 -27.20 -88.67 87.82
C GLY A 211 -28.51 -87.98 88.21
N ALA A 212 -29.45 -87.89 87.26
CA ALA A 212 -30.90 -87.65 87.29
C ALA A 212 -31.54 -86.65 88.30
N GLY A 213 -30.82 -86.03 89.24
CA GLY A 213 -31.37 -85.14 90.29
C GLY A 213 -30.99 -83.66 90.15
N GLY A 214 -30.08 -83.29 89.23
CA GLY A 214 -29.55 -81.92 89.13
C GLY A 214 -30.16 -81.04 88.03
N ALA A 215 -31.07 -81.57 87.19
CA ALA A 215 -31.50 -80.91 85.95
C ALA A 215 -32.46 -79.72 86.12
N VAL A 216 -32.97 -79.44 87.34
CA VAL A 216 -34.00 -78.42 87.54
C VAL A 216 -33.44 -77.04 87.94
N VAL A 217 -32.17 -76.93 88.34
CA VAL A 217 -31.66 -75.68 88.97
C VAL A 217 -30.96 -74.72 87.99
N LEU A 218 -30.47 -75.18 86.83
CA LEU A 218 -29.69 -74.31 85.92
C LEU A 218 -30.51 -73.59 84.83
N LEU A 219 -31.79 -73.93 84.64
CA LEU A 219 -32.65 -73.24 83.65
C LEU A 219 -33.19 -71.89 84.14
N ASN A 220 -33.05 -71.54 85.42
CA ASN A 220 -33.61 -70.30 85.99
C ASN A 220 -32.61 -69.14 86.11
N GLN A 221 -31.39 -69.26 85.57
CA GLN A 221 -30.39 -68.17 85.58
C GLN A 221 -29.96 -67.67 84.18
N LEU A 222 -30.63 -68.11 83.10
CA LEU A 222 -30.34 -67.67 81.73
C LEU A 222 -31.49 -66.87 81.08
N ALA A 223 -32.49 -66.45 81.88
CA ALA A 223 -33.60 -65.60 81.44
C ALA A 223 -33.60 -64.21 82.12
N GLY A 224 -32.43 -63.72 82.51
CA GLY A 224 -32.24 -62.38 83.09
C GLY A 224 -30.96 -61.73 82.58
N HIS A 225 -31.16 -60.69 81.75
CA HIS A 225 -30.21 -59.80 81.06
C HIS A 225 -29.73 -60.23 79.67
#